data_AF-A0A9C9W3L2-F1
#
_entry.id   AF-A0A9C9W3L2-F1
#
_cell.length_a   1.000
_cell.length_b   1.000
_cell.length_c   1.000
_cell.angle_alpha   90.00
_cell.angle_beta   90.00
_cell.angle_gamma   90.00
#
_symmetry.space_group_name_H-M   'P 1'
#
loop_
_entity.id
_entity.type
_entity.pdbx_description
1 polymer ?
#
loop_
_entity_poly.entity_id
_entity_poly.type
_entity_poly.pdbx_seq_one_letter_code
_entity_poly.pdbx_strand_id
1 'polypeptide(L)'
;MNTLRCLMLTLLCFPGMAATLHADPYGKLFTTPAQRAMLDAHSDPSETIAADGDAEVANAAPARLIEFNGTLVSSSGRREIWINGQRDRGLPPGYRLRPVGRDRVRLHGNADSRPRVLKAGQVLIPASGQVLEQYALEQPASAEAAADGAASADMP
;
A
#
# COMPACT_ATOMS: atom_id res chain seq x y z
N MET A 1 65.07 -14.05 16.35
CA MET A 1 63.69 -14.44 16.70
C MET A 1 62.71 -13.26 16.86
N ASN A 2 63.06 -12.02 16.47
CA ASN A 2 62.18 -10.85 16.69
C ASN A 2 61.52 -10.29 15.42
N THR A 3 61.91 -10.75 14.23
CA THR A 3 61.33 -10.30 12.94
C THR A 3 60.01 -11.01 12.61
N LEU A 4 59.86 -12.27 13.03
CA LEU A 4 58.62 -13.05 12.88
C LEU A 4 57.46 -12.46 13.70
N ARG A 5 57.78 -11.80 14.83
CA ARG A 5 56.83 -11.22 15.77
C ARG A 5 56.26 -9.89 15.29
N CYS A 6 57.03 -9.10 14.53
CA CYS A 6 56.55 -7.87 13.89
C CYS A 6 55.64 -8.15 12.69
N LEU A 7 55.91 -9.21 11.93
CA LEU A 7 55.11 -9.60 10.77
C LEU A 7 53.72 -10.13 11.16
N MET A 8 53.61 -10.78 12.32
CA MET A 8 52.31 -11.19 12.85
C MET A 8 51.46 -10.03 13.39
N LEU A 9 52.07 -8.92 13.83
CA LEU A 9 51.33 -7.77 14.35
C LEU A 9 50.75 -6.89 13.24
N THR A 10 51.36 -6.88 12.05
CA THR A 10 50.87 -6.12 10.88
C THR A 10 49.71 -6.81 10.16
N LEU A 11 49.63 -8.14 10.24
CA LEU A 11 48.54 -8.92 9.64
C LEU A 11 47.23 -8.82 10.43
N LEU A 12 47.26 -8.37 11.69
CA LEU A 12 46.07 -8.28 12.56
C LEU A 12 45.32 -6.93 12.47
N CYS A 13 45.84 -5.95 11.71
CA CYS A 13 45.22 -4.62 11.59
C CYS A 13 44.46 -4.40 10.27
N PHE A 14 44.22 -5.43 9.46
CA PHE A 14 43.47 -5.30 8.21
C PHE A 14 42.29 -6.29 8.12
N PRO A 15 41.18 -5.99 8.81
CA PRO A 15 39.87 -6.29 8.24
C PRO A 15 39.03 -5.01 8.25
N GLY A 16 39.35 -4.10 7.34
CA GLY A 16 38.54 -2.92 7.05
C GLY A 16 38.29 -2.85 5.56
N MET A 17 37.25 -3.55 5.09
CA MET A 17 36.40 -3.20 3.94
C MET A 17 35.70 -4.44 3.38
N ALA A 18 34.68 -4.90 4.09
CA ALA A 18 33.50 -5.54 3.50
C ALA A 18 32.46 -5.69 4.61
N ALA A 19 31.99 -4.57 5.17
CA ALA A 19 30.65 -4.60 5.73
C ALA A 19 29.72 -4.72 4.53
N THR A 20 29.37 -5.96 4.16
CA THR A 20 28.19 -6.21 3.35
C THR A 20 27.02 -5.66 4.16
N LEU A 21 26.61 -4.44 3.87
CA LEU A 21 25.32 -3.90 4.27
C LEU A 21 24.27 -4.82 3.66
N HIS A 22 23.93 -5.88 4.39
CA HIS A 22 22.74 -6.67 4.14
C HIS A 22 21.59 -5.73 4.43
N ALA A 23 20.95 -5.24 3.36
CA ALA A 23 19.71 -4.51 3.46
C ALA A 23 18.68 -5.46 4.08
N ASP A 24 18.36 -5.19 5.34
CA ASP A 24 17.34 -5.87 6.13
C ASP A 24 15.95 -5.78 5.44
N PRO A 25 14.96 -6.61 5.86
CA PRO A 25 13.71 -6.93 5.15
C PRO A 25 12.67 -5.78 5.11
N TYR A 26 13.11 -4.53 5.23
CA TYR A 26 12.29 -3.32 5.23
C TYR A 26 12.10 -2.76 3.81
N GLY A 27 11.70 -3.59 2.85
CA GLY A 27 11.43 -3.14 1.48
C GLY A 27 12.60 -2.40 0.80
N LYS A 28 12.37 -1.86 -0.40
CA LYS A 28 13.40 -1.13 -1.15
C LYS A 28 13.49 0.31 -0.65
N LEU A 29 14.44 0.60 0.24
CA LEU A 29 14.71 1.96 0.69
C LEU A 29 15.46 2.74 -0.40
N PHE A 30 14.86 3.83 -0.90
CA PHE A 30 15.48 4.72 -1.89
C PHE A 30 16.39 5.72 -1.18
N THR A 31 17.64 5.32 -0.91
CA THR A 31 18.60 6.12 -0.14
C THR A 31 19.41 7.12 -0.97
N THR A 32 19.27 7.09 -2.31
CA THR A 32 19.97 8.02 -3.21
C THR A 32 19.03 9.01 -3.92
N PRO A 33 19.48 10.23 -4.23
CA PRO A 33 18.68 11.19 -5.00
C PRO A 33 18.24 10.68 -6.37
N ALA A 34 19.11 9.94 -7.06
CA ALA A 34 18.80 9.36 -8.36
C ALA A 34 17.68 8.31 -8.28
N GLN A 35 17.70 7.45 -7.25
CA GLN A 35 16.63 6.48 -6.99
C GLN A 35 15.30 7.18 -6.67
N ARG A 36 15.35 8.30 -5.95
CA ARG A 36 14.15 9.09 -5.68
C ARG A 36 13.58 9.73 -6.95
N ALA A 37 14.44 10.29 -7.80
CA ALA A 37 14.02 10.84 -9.09
C ALA A 37 13.37 9.79 -10.01
N MET A 38 13.85 8.54 -9.96
CA MET A 38 13.19 7.43 -10.68
C MET A 38 11.80 7.14 -10.14
N LEU A 39 11.61 7.10 -8.81
CA LEU A 39 10.28 6.90 -8.20
C LEU A 39 9.33 8.05 -8.54
N ASP A 40 9.82 9.28 -8.42
CA ASP A 40 9.02 10.48 -8.69
C ASP A 40 8.65 10.57 -10.19
N ALA A 41 9.50 10.07 -11.10
CA ALA A 41 9.21 10.00 -12.54
C ALA A 41 8.13 8.99 -12.92
N HIS A 42 7.89 7.98 -12.07
CA HIS A 42 6.80 7.00 -12.24
C HIS A 42 5.55 7.38 -11.42
N SER A 43 5.59 8.49 -10.68
CA SER A 43 4.43 8.98 -9.93
C SER A 43 3.61 9.92 -10.83
N ASP A 44 2.91 9.36 -11.81
CA ASP A 44 1.97 10.13 -12.60
C ASP A 44 0.72 10.40 -11.74
N PRO A 45 0.32 11.66 -11.44
CA PRO A 45 -0.84 11.94 -10.59
C PRO A 45 -2.18 11.52 -11.22
N SER A 46 -2.17 11.08 -12.48
CA SER A 46 -3.34 10.54 -13.17
C SER A 46 -3.43 9.01 -13.12
N GLU A 47 -2.39 8.32 -12.65
CA GLU A 47 -2.45 6.90 -12.28
C GLU A 47 -3.08 6.80 -10.88
N THR A 48 -4.40 7.00 -10.84
CA THR A 48 -5.19 6.10 -10.00
C THR A 48 -4.80 4.70 -10.44
N ILE A 49 -4.36 3.83 -9.52
CA ILE A 49 -4.00 2.43 -9.80
C ILE A 49 -5.18 1.76 -10.52
N ALA A 50 -5.20 1.87 -11.85
CA ALA A 50 -5.83 0.92 -12.72
C ALA A 50 -4.81 -0.21 -12.76
N ALA A 51 -5.10 -1.26 -12.00
CA ALA A 51 -4.34 -2.48 -12.09
C ALA A 51 -4.38 -2.95 -13.56
N ASP A 52 -3.28 -2.76 -14.27
CA ASP A 52 -3.02 -3.47 -15.52
C ASP A 52 -2.81 -4.94 -15.16
N GLY A 53 -3.93 -5.66 -15.14
CA GLY A 53 -3.99 -7.09 -15.27
C GLY A 53 -4.94 -7.37 -16.42
N ASP A 54 -4.39 -7.72 -17.57
CA ASP A 54 -5.09 -8.40 -18.66
C ASP A 54 -5.69 -9.69 -18.08
N ALA A 55 -6.90 -9.58 -17.55
CA ALA A 55 -7.76 -10.69 -17.25
C ALA A 55 -9.12 -10.30 -17.79
N GLU A 56 -9.43 -10.89 -18.95
CA GLU A 56 -10.76 -10.97 -19.51
C GLU A 56 -11.68 -11.67 -18.49
N VAL A 57 -12.18 -10.88 -17.52
CA VAL A 57 -13.21 -11.31 -16.59
C VAL A 57 -14.50 -10.66 -17.04
N ALA A 58 -15.42 -11.55 -17.40
CA ALA A 58 -16.76 -11.29 -17.89
C ALA A 58 -17.42 -10.06 -17.25
N ASN A 59 -18.03 -9.29 -18.15
CA ASN A 59 -18.91 -8.14 -17.96
C ASN A 59 -19.99 -8.35 -16.89
N ALA A 60 -19.62 -8.21 -15.62
CA ALA A 60 -20.49 -7.86 -14.52
C ALA A 60 -20.07 -6.44 -14.10
N ALA A 61 -20.93 -5.45 -14.35
CA ALA A 61 -20.66 -4.07 -13.97
C ALA A 61 -20.08 -4.03 -12.54
N PRO A 62 -18.87 -3.48 -12.32
CA PRO A 62 -18.22 -3.57 -11.02
C PRO A 62 -19.15 -2.90 -10.02
N ALA A 63 -19.58 -3.67 -9.01
CA ALA A 63 -20.34 -3.15 -7.89
C ALA A 63 -19.48 -2.04 -7.27
N ARG A 64 -19.78 -0.77 -7.58
CA ARG A 64 -18.91 0.37 -7.28
C ARG A 64 -18.53 0.34 -5.81
N LEU A 65 -17.28 -0.03 -5.52
CA LEU A 65 -16.76 -0.05 -4.17
C LEU A 65 -16.76 1.39 -3.63
N ILE A 66 -16.92 1.53 -2.31
CA ILE A 66 -16.86 2.82 -1.64
C ILE A 66 -15.67 2.80 -0.70
N GLU A 67 -14.55 3.32 -1.16
CA GLU A 67 -13.32 3.51 -0.40
C GLU A 67 -13.34 4.88 0.26
N PHE A 68 -13.08 4.92 1.56
CA PHE A 68 -12.90 6.16 2.28
C PHE A 68 -11.40 6.44 2.45
N ASN A 69 -10.87 7.39 1.67
CA ASN A 69 -9.44 7.74 1.71
C ASN A 69 -9.09 8.59 2.94
N GLY A 70 -10.01 9.48 3.37
CA GLY A 70 -9.81 10.30 4.55
C GLY A 70 -10.48 11.67 4.48
N THR A 71 -10.06 12.56 5.36
CA THR A 71 -10.56 13.94 5.41
C THR A 71 -9.42 14.94 5.38
N LEU A 72 -9.53 15.95 4.53
CA LEU A 72 -8.66 17.11 4.54
C LEU A 72 -9.32 18.24 5.33
N VAL A 73 -8.53 18.92 6.16
CA VAL A 73 -8.96 20.11 6.89
C VAL A 73 -8.12 21.28 6.39
N SER A 74 -8.76 22.27 5.78
CA SER A 74 -8.08 23.48 5.31
C SER A 74 -7.65 24.35 6.48
N SER A 75 -6.74 25.29 6.22
CA SER A 75 -6.35 26.33 7.20
C SER A 75 -7.54 27.18 7.67
N SER A 76 -8.57 27.33 6.82
CA SER A 76 -9.84 27.98 7.18
C SER A 76 -10.78 27.12 8.03
N GLY A 77 -10.39 25.89 8.38
CA GLY A 77 -11.18 24.95 9.18
C GLY A 77 -12.24 24.18 8.38
N ARG A 78 -12.35 24.38 7.06
CA ARG A 78 -13.29 23.63 6.22
C ARG A 78 -12.80 22.19 6.07
N ARG A 79 -13.71 21.24 6.28
CA ARG A 79 -13.43 19.81 6.12
C ARG A 79 -13.95 19.30 4.78
N GLU A 80 -13.11 18.56 4.08
CA GLU A 80 -13.38 17.95 2.78
C GLU A 80 -13.20 16.43 2.90
N ILE A 81 -14.17 15.66 2.44
CA ILE A 81 -14.15 14.20 2.53
C ILE A 81 -13.69 13.64 1.19
N TRP A 82 -12.72 12.73 1.24
CA TRP A 82 -12.15 12.07 0.08
C TRP A 82 -12.62 10.62 0.04
N ILE A 83 -13.31 10.27 -1.05
CA ILE A 83 -13.88 8.95 -1.30
C ILE A 83 -13.53 8.55 -2.73
N ASN A 84 -13.12 7.30 -2.92
CA ASN A 84 -12.74 6.77 -4.23
C ASN A 84 -11.75 7.70 -4.98
N GLY A 85 -10.77 8.26 -4.26
CA GLY A 85 -9.77 9.18 -4.80
C GLY A 85 -10.31 10.57 -5.19
N GLN A 86 -11.60 10.86 -4.96
CA GLN A 86 -12.26 12.08 -5.39
C GLN A 86 -12.83 12.84 -4.19
N ARG A 87 -12.77 14.18 -4.24
CA ARG A 87 -13.41 15.04 -3.24
C ARG A 87 -14.93 15.02 -3.43
N ASP A 88 -15.67 14.59 -2.40
CA ASP A 88 -17.14 14.69 -2.24
C ASP A 88 -18.01 14.17 -3.42
N ARG A 89 -17.42 13.72 -4.54
CA ARG A 89 -18.09 13.31 -5.79
C ARG A 89 -17.90 11.83 -6.13
N GLY A 90 -17.04 11.12 -5.41
CA GLY A 90 -16.79 9.69 -5.60
C GLY A 90 -17.93 8.79 -5.11
N LEU A 91 -18.99 9.37 -4.54
CA LEU A 91 -20.06 8.62 -3.88
C LEU A 91 -21.12 8.13 -4.89
N PRO A 92 -21.54 6.86 -4.84
CA PRO A 92 -22.66 6.38 -5.65
C PRO A 92 -23.98 7.09 -5.27
N PRO A 93 -24.92 7.21 -6.22
CA PRO A 93 -26.21 7.84 -5.95
C PRO A 93 -26.97 7.12 -4.83
N GLY A 94 -27.64 7.90 -3.99
CA GLY A 94 -28.43 7.41 -2.85
C GLY A 94 -27.62 7.16 -1.58
N TYR A 95 -26.29 7.24 -1.64
CA TYR A 95 -25.44 7.25 -0.46
C TYR A 95 -25.25 8.68 0.08
N ARG A 96 -25.12 8.80 1.41
CA ARG A 96 -24.80 10.06 2.08
C ARG A 96 -23.76 9.87 3.16
N LEU A 97 -22.77 10.76 3.19
CA LEU A 97 -21.74 10.78 4.21
C LEU A 97 -22.08 11.80 5.29
N ARG A 98 -21.80 11.42 6.54
CA ARG A 98 -21.69 12.36 7.66
C ARG A 98 -20.38 12.16 8.38
N PRO A 99 -19.55 13.20 8.58
CA PRO A 99 -18.36 13.06 9.39
C PRO A 99 -18.73 12.71 10.84
N VAL A 100 -18.02 11.75 11.43
CA VAL A 100 -18.18 11.33 12.82
C VAL A 100 -16.80 11.33 13.48
N GLY A 101 -16.38 12.47 14.02
CA GLY A 101 -15.02 12.64 14.56
C GLY A 101 -14.03 13.12 13.50
N ARG A 102 -12.73 12.89 13.71
CA ARG A 102 -11.65 13.45 12.87
C ARG A 102 -11.35 12.61 11.64
N ASP A 103 -11.44 11.29 11.76
CA ASP A 103 -10.90 10.29 10.83
C ASP A 103 -11.93 9.24 10.43
N ARG A 104 -13.22 9.50 10.70
CA ARG A 104 -14.31 8.56 10.42
C ARG A 104 -15.49 9.25 9.77
N VAL A 105 -16.18 8.50 8.91
CA VAL A 105 -17.40 8.92 8.26
C VAL A 105 -18.48 7.88 8.45
N ARG A 106 -19.70 8.33 8.75
CA ARG A 106 -20.88 7.49 8.73
C ARG A 106 -21.51 7.56 7.34
N LEU A 107 -21.46 6.44 6.65
CA LEU A 107 -22.12 6.22 5.39
C LEU A 107 -23.53 5.72 5.64
N HIS A 108 -24.50 6.45 5.10
CA HIS A 108 -25.91 6.04 5.03
C HIS A 108 -26.14 5.59 3.59
N GLY A 109 -26.57 4.34 3.40
CA GLY A 109 -26.92 3.83 2.08
C GLY A 109 -28.37 4.10 1.73
N ASN A 110 -28.83 3.43 0.68
CA ASN A 110 -30.24 3.43 0.27
C ASN A 110 -31.15 2.91 1.39
N ALA A 111 -32.46 3.15 1.30
CA ALA A 111 -33.44 3.03 2.38
C ALA A 111 -33.34 1.80 3.32
N ASP A 112 -32.85 0.65 2.83
CA ASP A 112 -32.71 -0.59 3.62
C ASP A 112 -31.30 -0.85 4.19
N SER A 113 -30.33 0.01 3.85
CA SER A 113 -28.93 -0.12 4.28
C SER A 113 -28.74 0.47 5.67
N ARG A 114 -28.36 -0.37 6.63
CA ARG A 114 -27.97 0.10 7.97
C ARG A 114 -26.78 1.06 7.85
N PRO A 115 -26.77 2.19 8.59
CA PRO A 115 -25.63 3.11 8.59
C PRO A 115 -24.35 2.39 9.02
N ARG A 116 -23.26 2.62 8.27
CA ARG A 116 -21.93 2.05 8.55
C ARG A 116 -20.95 3.16 8.83
N VAL A 117 -20.03 2.94 9.76
CA VAL A 117 -18.93 3.86 10.04
C VAL A 117 -17.69 3.31 9.36
N LEU A 118 -17.09 4.11 8.50
CA LEU A 118 -15.84 3.79 7.79
C LEU A 118 -14.71 4.61 8.40
N LYS A 119 -13.55 3.97 8.56
CA LYS A 119 -12.26 4.61 8.85
C LYS A 119 -11.48 4.81 7.56
N ALA A 120 -10.53 5.75 7.59
CA ALA A 120 -9.65 5.97 6.44
C ALA A 120 -8.92 4.65 6.08
N GLY A 121 -8.87 4.32 4.78
CA GLY A 121 -8.30 3.07 4.26
C GLY A 121 -9.27 1.88 4.25
N GLN A 122 -10.53 2.06 4.69
CA GLN A 122 -11.54 1.00 4.60
C GLN A 122 -12.40 1.14 3.34
N VAL A 123 -12.85 -0.01 2.85
CA VAL A 123 -13.68 -0.15 1.65
C VAL A 123 -14.99 -0.83 2.02
N LEU A 124 -16.12 -0.21 1.66
CA LEU A 124 -17.43 -0.86 1.73
C LEU A 124 -17.75 -1.50 0.39
N ILE A 125 -18.15 -2.78 0.41
CA ILE A 125 -18.81 -3.45 -0.71
C ILE A 125 -20.33 -3.24 -0.55
N PRO A 126 -20.99 -2.45 -1.41
CA PRO A 126 -22.42 -2.18 -1.28
C PRO A 126 -23.30 -3.43 -1.33
N ALA A 127 -22.93 -4.40 -2.17
CA ALA A 127 -23.72 -5.61 -2.42
C ALA A 127 -23.81 -6.52 -1.18
N SER A 128 -22.72 -6.65 -0.43
CA SER A 128 -22.64 -7.49 0.77
C SER A 128 -22.76 -6.70 2.07
N GLY A 129 -22.60 -5.37 2.00
CA GLY A 129 -22.49 -4.50 3.17
C GLY A 129 -21.23 -4.76 4.01
N GLN A 130 -20.27 -5.51 3.50
CA GLN A 130 -19.02 -5.82 4.18
C GLN A 130 -18.06 -4.65 4.10
N VAL A 131 -17.40 -4.37 5.22
CA VAL A 131 -16.31 -3.40 5.33
C VAL A 131 -15.01 -4.19 5.36
N LEU A 132 -14.13 -3.90 4.41
CA LEU A 132 -12.83 -4.53 4.27
C LEU A 132 -11.73 -3.49 4.48
N GLU A 133 -10.55 -3.96 4.86
CA GLU A 133 -9.34 -3.16 4.83
C GLU A 133 -8.78 -3.19 3.40
N GLN A 134 -8.26 -2.07 2.90
CA GLN A 134 -7.76 -1.98 1.53
C GLN A 134 -6.66 -2.99 1.21
N TYR A 135 -5.71 -3.21 2.13
CA TYR A 135 -4.64 -4.20 1.93
C TYR A 135 -5.15 -5.65 1.86
N ALA A 136 -6.33 -5.94 2.43
CA ALA A 136 -6.91 -7.29 2.40
C ALA A 136 -7.49 -7.64 1.01
N LEU A 137 -7.80 -6.63 0.18
CA LEU A 137 -8.24 -6.82 -1.20
C LEU A 137 -7.07 -7.22 -2.13
N GLU A 138 -5.85 -6.77 -1.81
CA GLU A 138 -4.64 -7.01 -2.62
C GLU A 138 -3.90 -8.29 -2.25
N GLN A 139 -4.21 -8.89 -1.10
CA GLN A 139 -3.46 -10.02 -0.55
C GLN A 139 -3.71 -11.42 -1.15
N PRO A 140 -4.66 -11.72 -2.07
CA PRO A 140 -4.81 -13.10 -2.52
C PRO A 140 -3.69 -13.58 -3.46
N ALA A 141 -2.89 -12.70 -4.07
CA ALA A 141 -1.89 -13.11 -5.08
C ALA A 141 -0.47 -13.38 -4.51
N SER A 142 -0.09 -12.75 -3.39
CA SER A 142 1.28 -12.90 -2.85
C SER A 142 1.48 -14.16 -2.00
N ALA A 143 0.41 -14.80 -1.51
CA ALA A 143 0.52 -16.03 -0.73
C ALA A 143 0.78 -17.26 -1.62
N GLU A 144 0.31 -17.27 -2.86
CA GLU A 144 0.45 -18.42 -3.77
C GLU A 144 1.81 -18.44 -4.48
N ALA A 145 2.39 -17.27 -4.77
CA ALA A 145 3.73 -17.15 -5.36
C ALA A 145 4.87 -17.60 -4.42
N ALA A 146 4.65 -17.57 -3.10
CA ALA A 146 5.64 -18.04 -2.12
C ALA A 146 5.69 -19.58 -1.99
N ALA A 147 4.66 -20.29 -2.45
CA ALA A 147 4.61 -21.75 -2.39
C ALA A 147 5.33 -22.42 -3.57
N ASP A 148 5.36 -21.79 -4.75
CA ASP A 148 5.97 -22.36 -5.97
C ASP A 148 7.51 -22.18 -6.03
N GLY A 149 8.07 -21.22 -5.28
CA GLY A 149 9.52 -20.98 -5.24
C GLY A 149 10.33 -22.00 -4.44
N ALA A 150 9.68 -22.87 -3.65
CA ALA A 150 10.36 -23.86 -2.80
C ALA A 150 10.60 -25.21 -3.49
N ALA A 151 10.02 -25.47 -4.67
CA ALA A 151 10.05 -26.79 -5.31
C ALA A 151 11.14 -26.97 -6.40
N SER A 152 11.90 -25.93 -6.75
CA SER A 152 12.86 -25.96 -7.87
C SER A 152 14.34 -25.94 -7.46
N ALA A 153 14.66 -26.06 -6.17
CA ALA A 153 16.04 -26.02 -5.66
C ALA A 153 16.71 -27.40 -5.46
N ASP A 154 16.09 -28.50 -5.89
CA ASP A 154 16.66 -29.84 -5.74
C ASP A 154 16.58 -30.64 -7.04
N MET A 155 17.63 -30.55 -7.86
CA MET A 155 17.97 -31.63 -8.79
C MET A 155 19.48 -31.60 -9.12
N PRO A 156 20.17 -32.76 -9.09
CA PRO A 156 21.62 -32.89 -8.86
C PRO A 156 22.54 -32.62 -10.06
#